data_AF-A0A536PPB1-F1
#
_entry.id   AF-A0A536PPB1-F1
#
_cell.length_a   1.000
_cell.length_b   1.000
_cell.length_c   1.000
_cell.angle_alpha   90.00
_cell.angle_beta   90.00
_cell.angle_gamma   90.00
#
_symmetry.space_group_name_H-M   'P 1'
#
loop_
_entity.id
_entity.type
_entity.pdbx_description
1 polymer ?
#
loop_
_entity_poly.entity_id
_entity_poly.type
_entity_poly.pdbx_seq_one_letter_code
_entity_poly.pdbx_strand_id
1 'polypeptide(L)'
;MGMHGFRMAGADEITGKAYDARLMRRLWRYVRPHRMLGITGLGLLLVSSLNDLAGPYFTQQAIDHYIRPGRLNGYERLAGLWLLVLFVNFLARYGQSYVMNLLGQRVM
;
A
#
# COMPACT_ATOMS: atom_id res chain seq x y z
N MET A 1 -32.50 -49.03 10.47
CA MET A 1 -31.58 -49.76 9.58
C MET A 1 -31.64 -49.10 8.20
N GLY A 2 -30.50 -48.67 7.65
CA GLY A 2 -30.34 -48.08 6.29
C GLY A 2 -30.60 -46.58 6.22
N MET A 3 -29.60 -45.71 6.39
CA MET A 3 -28.66 -45.20 5.36
C MET A 3 -29.38 -44.60 4.14
N HIS A 4 -29.22 -43.30 3.91
CA HIS A 4 -28.84 -42.78 2.58
C HIS A 4 -28.29 -41.35 2.71
N GLY A 5 -26.97 -41.25 2.49
CA GLY A 5 -26.19 -40.03 2.58
C GLY A 5 -26.70 -38.97 1.61
N PHE A 6 -27.01 -37.81 2.18
CA PHE A 6 -27.29 -36.60 1.44
C PHE A 6 -26.02 -36.17 0.70
N ARG A 7 -26.17 -35.96 -0.61
CA ARG A 7 -25.11 -35.75 -1.60
C ARG A 7 -24.23 -34.55 -1.27
N MET A 8 -23.06 -34.79 -0.68
CA MET A 8 -21.90 -33.87 -0.63
C MET A 8 -21.14 -33.88 -1.97
N ALA A 9 -21.84 -33.66 -3.09
CA ALA A 9 -21.21 -33.59 -4.42
C ALA A 9 -21.49 -32.25 -5.13
N GLY A 10 -22.42 -31.44 -4.63
CA GLY A 10 -22.81 -30.17 -5.26
C GLY A 10 -21.99 -28.95 -4.82
N ALA A 11 -21.39 -28.98 -3.63
CA ALA A 11 -20.69 -27.81 -3.09
C ALA A 11 -19.30 -27.59 -3.71
N ASP A 12 -18.57 -28.68 -4.00
CA ASP A 12 -17.24 -28.61 -4.63
C ASP A 12 -17.32 -28.29 -6.13
N GLU A 13 -18.33 -28.79 -6.84
CA GLU A 13 -18.46 -28.57 -8.29
C GLU A 13 -18.86 -27.12 -8.63
N ILE A 14 -19.61 -26.46 -7.75
CA ILE A 14 -19.95 -25.04 -7.86
C ILE A 14 -18.73 -24.16 -7.55
N THR A 15 -17.86 -24.58 -6.62
CA THR A 15 -16.64 -23.86 -6.26
C THR A 15 -15.59 -23.90 -7.38
N GLY A 16 -15.45 -25.04 -8.08
CA GLY A 16 -14.52 -25.19 -9.20
C GLY A 16 -14.94 -24.49 -10.50
N LYS A 17 -16.24 -24.43 -10.81
CA LYS A 17 -16.77 -23.75 -12.02
C LYS A 17 -17.04 -22.25 -11.82
N ALA A 18 -17.23 -21.76 -10.59
CA ALA A 18 -17.37 -20.32 -10.33
C ALA A 18 -16.03 -19.57 -10.47
N TYR A 19 -14.91 -20.26 -10.20
CA TYR A 19 -13.58 -19.79 -10.58
C TYR A 19 -13.25 -20.16 -12.03
N ASP A 20 -14.19 -19.92 -12.95
CA ASP A 20 -13.93 -20.14 -14.38
C ASP A 20 -12.82 -19.18 -14.81
N ALA A 21 -11.67 -19.72 -15.19
CA ALA A 21 -10.54 -18.93 -15.68
C ALA A 21 -10.94 -18.04 -16.87
N ARG A 22 -12.01 -18.38 -17.61
CA ARG A 22 -12.64 -17.52 -18.61
C ARG A 22 -13.33 -16.29 -18.00
N LEU A 23 -14.04 -16.44 -16.89
CA LEU A 23 -14.67 -15.34 -16.16
C LEU A 23 -13.60 -14.41 -15.58
N MET A 24 -12.54 -14.99 -14.98
CA MET A 24 -11.36 -14.25 -14.52
C MET A 24 -10.69 -13.47 -15.66
N ARG A 25 -10.54 -14.07 -16.86
CA ARG A 25 -10.00 -13.38 -18.04
C ARG A 25 -10.89 -12.23 -18.52
N ARG A 26 -12.21 -12.38 -18.40
CA ARG A 26 -13.20 -11.35 -18.78
C ARG A 26 -13.18 -10.19 -17.78
N LEU A 27 -13.10 -10.47 -16.48
CA LEU A 27 -12.87 -9.48 -15.42
C LEU A 27 -11.53 -8.77 -15.58
N TRP A 28 -10.47 -9.50 -15.91
CA TRP A 28 -9.15 -8.92 -16.17
C TRP A 28 -9.17 -7.90 -17.31
N ARG A 29 -10.04 -8.07 -18.31
CA ARG A 29 -10.23 -7.11 -19.41
C ARG A 29 -10.91 -5.81 -18.93
N TYR A 30 -11.74 -5.87 -17.89
CA TYR A 30 -12.35 -4.71 -17.23
C TYR A 30 -11.40 -4.02 -16.23
N VAL A 31 -10.49 -4.75 -15.59
CA VAL A 31 -9.43 -4.19 -14.72
C VAL A 31 -8.27 -3.62 -15.55
N ARG A 32 -8.05 -4.14 -16.77
CA ARG A 32 -6.98 -3.73 -17.69
C ARG A 32 -6.84 -2.21 -17.92
N PRO A 33 -7.93 -1.43 -18.07
CA PRO A 33 -7.86 0.02 -18.24
C PRO A 33 -7.39 0.77 -16.98
N HIS A 34 -7.53 0.15 -15.80
CA HIS A 34 -7.16 0.73 -14.50
C HIS A 34 -5.81 0.22 -13.97
N ARG A 35 -5.05 -0.53 -14.77
CA ARG A 35 -3.70 -1.02 -14.39
C ARG A 35 -2.72 0.10 -14.10
N MET A 36 -2.91 1.27 -14.72
CA MET A 36 -2.13 2.45 -14.38
C MET A 36 -2.35 2.83 -12.92
N LEU A 37 -3.61 2.93 -12.45
CA LEU A 37 -3.92 3.21 -11.04
C LEU A 37 -3.38 2.15 -10.08
N GLY A 38 -3.41 0.87 -10.47
CA GLY A 38 -2.82 -0.21 -9.68
C GLY A 38 -1.29 -0.08 -9.55
N ILE A 39 -0.60 0.23 -10.65
CA ILE A 39 0.85 0.45 -10.66
C ILE A 39 1.22 1.73 -9.90
N THR A 40 0.44 2.82 -10.06
CA THR A 40 0.63 4.05 -9.30
C THR A 40 0.41 3.79 -7.82
N GLY A 41 -0.63 3.06 -7.43
CA GLY A 41 -0.88 2.65 -6.05
C GLY A 41 0.23 1.80 -5.46
N LEU A 42 0.74 0.82 -6.21
CA LEU A 42 1.88 0.00 -5.81
C LEU A 42 3.16 0.85 -5.63
N GLY A 43 3.40 1.79 -6.55
CA GLY A 43 4.52 2.72 -6.50
C GLY A 43 4.45 3.64 -5.28
N LEU A 44 3.28 4.23 -5.01
CA LEU A 44 3.08 5.05 -3.81
C LEU A 44 3.18 4.23 -2.52
N LEU A 45 2.74 2.97 -2.53
CA LEU A 45 2.91 2.06 -1.40
C LEU A 45 4.40 1.83 -1.08
N LEU A 46 5.21 1.53 -2.10
CA LEU A 46 6.65 1.35 -1.91
C LEU A 46 7.34 2.62 -1.41
N VAL A 47 6.99 3.78 -1.98
CA VAL A 47 7.53 5.08 -1.55
C VAL A 47 7.13 5.40 -0.11
N SER A 48 5.89 5.09 0.29
CA SER A 48 5.44 5.30 1.67
C SER A 48 6.13 4.35 2.64
N SER A 49 6.29 3.06 2.31
CA SER A 49 7.06 2.12 3.13
C SER A 49 8.52 2.52 3.30
N LEU A 50 9.18 3.03 2.25
CA LEU A 50 10.55 3.52 2.35
C LEU A 50 10.67 4.76 3.25
N ASN A 51 9.70 5.67 3.17
CA ASN A 51 9.66 6.84 4.05
C ASN A 51 9.37 6.48 5.51
N ASP A 52 8.57 5.45 5.77
CA ASP A 52 8.33 4.97 7.13
C ASP A 52 9.63 4.49 7.78
N LEU A 53 10.57 3.97 6.96
CA LEU A 53 11.92 3.59 7.39
C LEU A 53 12.87 4.78 7.54
N ALA A 54 12.62 5.89 6.84
CA ALA A 54 13.41 7.11 6.99
C ALA A 54 13.26 7.71 8.40
N GLY A 55 12.09 7.57 9.04
CA GLY A 55 11.83 8.00 10.43
C GLY A 55 12.89 7.55 11.44
N PRO A 56 13.03 6.23 11.67
CA PRO A 56 14.03 5.70 12.59
C PRO A 56 15.47 6.01 12.14
N TYR A 57 15.75 6.05 10.84
CA TYR A 57 17.09 6.38 10.32
C TYR A 57 17.54 7.81 10.66
N PHE A 58 16.68 8.80 10.44
CA PHE A 58 16.97 10.19 10.79
C PHE A 58 17.03 10.40 12.30
N THR A 59 16.20 9.67 13.06
CA THR A 59 16.25 9.69 14.53
C THR A 59 17.58 9.13 15.04
N GLN A 60 18.07 8.04 14.45
CA GLN A 60 19.37 7.47 14.78
C GLN A 60 20.50 8.46 14.48
N GLN A 61 20.53 9.07 13.28
CA GLN A 61 21.55 10.08 12.96
C GLN A 61 21.53 11.27 13.92
N ALA A 62 20.33 11.77 14.27
CA ALA A 62 20.17 12.83 15.24
C ALA A 62 20.79 12.46 16.60
N ILE A 63 20.54 11.24 17.09
CA ILE A 63 21.06 10.78 18.36
C ILE A 63 22.57 10.56 18.30
N ASP A 64 23.07 9.83 17.31
CA ASP A 64 24.46 9.37 17.24
C ASP A 64 25.44 10.51 16.93
N HIS A 65 25.08 11.44 16.04
CA HIS A 65 25.99 12.50 15.57
C HIS A 65 25.86 13.84 16.29
N TYR A 66 24.72 14.13 16.92
CA TYR A 66 24.48 15.44 17.53
C TYR A 66 24.24 15.35 19.04
N ILE A 67 23.33 14.45 19.48
CA ILE A 67 22.95 14.35 20.89
C ILE A 67 24.06 13.67 21.71
N ARG A 68 24.57 12.51 21.27
CA ARG A 68 25.62 11.76 21.98
C ARG A 68 26.94 12.53 22.18
N PRO A 69 27.48 13.25 21.16
CA PRO A 69 28.67 14.08 21.36
C PRO A 69 28.38 15.44 22.00
N GLY A 70 27.12 15.80 22.27
CA GLY A 70 26.72 17.06 22.89
C GLY A 70 26.98 18.30 22.03
N ARG A 71 27.15 18.12 20.71
CA ARG A 71 27.45 19.20 19.76
C ARG A 71 26.26 19.38 18.83
N LEU A 72 25.50 20.44 19.06
CA LEU A 72 24.32 20.77 18.25
C LEU A 72 24.67 21.59 16.99
N ASN A 73 25.93 21.98 16.80
CA ASN A 73 26.33 22.73 15.60
C ASN A 73 26.08 21.90 14.33
N GLY A 74 25.16 22.37 13.47
CA GLY A 74 24.76 21.69 12.25
C GLY A 74 23.56 20.75 12.41
N TYR A 75 23.02 20.59 13.64
CA TYR A 75 21.80 19.82 13.89
C TYR A 75 20.60 20.47 13.22
N GLU A 76 20.57 21.81 13.16
CA GLU A 76 19.51 22.58 12.52
C GLU A 76 19.36 22.27 11.02
N ARG A 77 20.46 21.99 10.31
CA ARG A 77 20.41 21.55 8.91
C ARG A 77 19.85 20.14 8.79
N LEU A 78 20.28 19.20 9.63
CA LEU A 78 19.73 17.84 9.63
C LEU A 78 18.24 17.86 9.96
N ALA A 79 17.84 18.63 10.97
CA ALA A 79 16.44 18.81 11.37
C ALA A 79 15.61 19.44 10.26
N GLY A 80 16.12 20.48 9.58
CA GLY A 80 15.45 21.09 8.42
C GLY A 80 15.30 20.13 7.25
N LEU A 81 16.32 19.31 6.97
CA LEU A 81 16.28 18.30 5.91
C LEU A 81 15.28 17.19 6.24
N TRP A 82 15.23 16.77 7.50
CA TRP A 82 14.23 15.82 8.00
C TRP A 82 12.81 16.38 7.89
N LEU A 83 12.60 17.65 8.25
CA LEU A 83 11.32 18.34 8.14
C LEU A 83 10.87 18.42 6.67
N LEU A 84 11.80 18.68 5.75
CA LEU A 84 11.52 18.67 4.31
C LEU A 84 11.11 17.27 3.80
N VAL A 85 11.79 16.21 4.25
CA VAL A 85 11.40 14.82 3.94
C VAL A 85 10.00 14.50 4.46
N LEU A 86 9.68 14.91 5.69
CA LEU A 86 8.34 14.75 6.26
C LEU A 86 7.28 15.49 5.45
N PHE A 87 7.57 16.70 5.00
CA PHE A 87 6.67 17.48 4.18
C PHE A 87 6.40 16.81 2.82
N VAL A 88 7.44 16.31 2.16
CA VAL A 88 7.32 15.54 0.91
C VAL A 88 6.52 14.25 1.13
N ASN A 89 6.77 13.54 2.24
CA ASN A 89 6.00 12.34 2.59
C ASN A 89 4.50 12.67 2.78
N PHE A 90 4.20 13.76 3.48
CA PHE A 90 2.84 14.22 3.69
C PHE A 90 2.13 14.51 2.36
N LEU A 91 2.77 15.25 1.44
CA LEU A 91 2.24 15.52 0.10
C LEU A 91 1.98 14.24 -0.69
N ALA A 92 2.92 13.29 -0.65
CA ALA A 92 2.76 12.01 -1.32
C ALA A 92 1.58 11.21 -0.75
N ARG A 93 1.48 11.09 0.58
CA ARG A 93 0.36 10.40 1.27
C ARG A 93 -0.97 11.09 1.02
N TYR A 94 -0.99 12.43 1.01
CA TYR A 94 -2.19 13.21 0.71
C TYR A 94 -2.66 12.97 -0.74
N GLY A 95 -1.74 12.99 -1.71
CA GLY A 95 -2.04 12.67 -3.11
C GLY A 95 -2.58 11.24 -3.26
N GLN A 96 -1.99 10.27 -2.56
CA GLN A 96 -2.49 8.89 -2.53
C GLN A 96 -3.93 8.83 -2.01
N SER A 97 -4.20 9.50 -0.90
CA SER A 97 -5.52 9.53 -0.27
C SER A 97 -6.55 10.19 -1.20
N TYR A 98 -6.18 11.29 -1.85
CA TYR A 98 -7.05 11.99 -2.79
C TYR A 98 -7.43 11.13 -4.00
N VAL A 99 -6.46 10.46 -4.62
CA VAL A 99 -6.71 9.52 -5.73
C VAL A 99 -7.61 8.36 -5.28
N MET A 100 -7.39 7.83 -4.07
CA MET A 100 -8.20 6.74 -3.53
C MET A 100 -9.65 7.18 -3.24
N ASN A 101 -9.84 8.42 -2.77
CA ASN A 101 -11.16 8.99 -2.52
C ASN A 101 -11.93 9.22 -3.83
N LEU A 102 -11.26 9.74 -4.86
CA LEU A 102 -11.81 9.89 -6.21
C LEU A 102 -12.20 8.54 -6.85
N LEU A 103 -11.41 7.49 -6.61
CA LEU A 103 -11.77 6.14 -7.06
C LEU A 103 -13.01 5.62 -6.34
N GLY A 104 -13.12 5.86 -5.02
CA GLY A 104 -14.32 5.51 -4.26
C GLY A 104 -15.59 6.19 -4.78
N GLN A 105 -15.50 7.49 -5.09
CA GLN A 105 -16.63 8.26 -5.63
C GLN A 105 -17.04 7.89 -7.06
N ARG A 106 -16.15 7.33 -7.88
CA ARG A 106 -16.49 6.88 -9.25
C ARG A 106 -17.06 5.46 -9.31
N VAL A 107 -16.93 4.70 -8.23
CA VAL A 107 -17.37 3.29 -8.15
C VAL A 107 -18.72 3.16 -7.45
N MET A 108 -19.07 4.08 -6.55
CA MET A 108 -20.45 4.30 -6.06
C MET A 108 -21.28 5.03 -7.11
#